data_AF-R7UA12-F1
#
_entry.id   AF-R7UA12-F1
#
_cell.length_a   1.000
_cell.length_b   1.000
_cell.length_c   1.000
_cell.angle_alpha   90.00
_cell.angle_beta   90.00
_cell.angle_gamma   90.00
#
_symmetry.space_group_name_H-M   'P 1'
#
loop_
_entity.id
_entity.type
_entity.pdbx_description
1 polymer ?
#
loop_
_entity_poly.entity_id
_entity_poly.type
_entity_poly.pdbx_seq_one_letter_code
_entity_poly.pdbx_strand_id
1 'polypeptide(L)'
;TEASFRAQEDEEHHTGISPLSVLPIDLVVKFPQDYLHLICLGVMRTMMALWTEGRYSFKLSHQTKVNVSNHLESIRSFAPKEFVRQPRSILERGRWKATEFRNFLLYTGPLDMVDVIPEEVYKHFLMLSSAITVLCDPILCHKLVDFAENLLIKFVQHFSDLYGPDHVLYNVHNVVHLANDVRCHGPLDSFSAFPFENCLGHLK
;
A
#
# COMPACT_ATOMS: atom_id res chain seq x y z
N THR A 1 -5.80 -15.05 -14.94
CA THR A 1 -5.77 -14.33 -16.24
C THR A 1 -7.20 -14.13 -16.71
N GLU A 2 -7.46 -13.32 -17.74
CA GLU A 2 -8.84 -13.17 -18.27
C GLU A 2 -9.40 -14.51 -18.76
N ALA A 3 -8.58 -15.31 -19.44
CA ALA A 3 -8.96 -16.64 -19.91
C ALA A 3 -9.34 -17.58 -18.75
N SER A 4 -8.52 -17.66 -17.70
CA SER A 4 -8.82 -18.51 -16.53
C SER A 4 -10.08 -18.05 -15.79
N PHE A 5 -10.30 -16.73 -15.70
CA PHE A 5 -11.49 -16.15 -15.08
C PHE A 5 -12.76 -16.48 -15.89
N ARG A 6 -12.72 -16.36 -17.22
CA ARG A 6 -13.85 -16.70 -18.10
C ARG A 6 -14.13 -18.20 -18.14
N ALA A 7 -13.08 -19.02 -18.03
CA ALA A 7 -13.18 -20.47 -17.92
C ALA A 7 -13.64 -20.95 -16.53
N GLN A 8 -13.70 -20.05 -15.55
CA GLN A 8 -14.03 -20.35 -14.15
C GLN A 8 -13.17 -21.47 -13.56
N GLU A 9 -11.87 -21.45 -13.85
CA GLU A 9 -10.92 -22.47 -13.40
C GLU A 9 -10.75 -22.51 -11.87
N ASP A 10 -11.15 -21.44 -11.16
CA ASP A 10 -11.07 -21.29 -9.71
C ASP A 10 -12.45 -21.41 -9.05
N GLU A 11 -12.98 -22.63 -8.98
CA GLU A 11 -14.36 -22.91 -8.58
C GLU A 11 -14.74 -22.31 -7.20
N GLU A 12 -13.81 -22.24 -6.24
CA GLU A 12 -14.05 -21.68 -4.91
C GLU A 12 -14.31 -20.17 -4.92
N HIS A 13 -13.82 -19.48 -5.95
CA HIS A 13 -13.95 -18.03 -6.12
C HIS A 13 -15.08 -17.62 -7.08
N HIS A 14 -15.85 -18.58 -7.61
CA HIS A 14 -17.00 -18.34 -8.50
C HIS A 14 -18.33 -18.75 -7.84
N THR A 15 -19.11 -17.76 -7.39
CA THR A 15 -20.46 -18.00 -6.84
C THR A 15 -21.57 -18.04 -7.91
N GLY A 16 -21.20 -17.96 -9.18
CA GLY A 16 -22.11 -17.93 -10.33
C GLY A 16 -21.57 -17.12 -11.51
N ILE A 17 -22.33 -17.10 -12.61
CA ILE A 17 -21.96 -16.35 -13.83
C ILE A 17 -22.40 -14.90 -13.68
N SER A 18 -21.43 -13.98 -13.64
CA SER A 18 -21.73 -12.54 -13.63
C SER A 18 -22.38 -12.11 -14.95
N PRO A 19 -23.48 -11.33 -14.96
CA PRO A 19 -24.04 -10.74 -16.18
C PRO A 19 -23.01 -9.92 -16.98
N LEU A 20 -22.00 -9.36 -16.31
CA LEU A 20 -20.93 -8.62 -16.95
C LEU A 20 -19.98 -9.51 -17.76
N SER A 21 -19.90 -10.81 -17.45
CA SER A 21 -19.03 -11.75 -18.19
C SER A 21 -19.49 -11.99 -19.64
N VAL A 22 -20.76 -11.72 -19.93
CA VAL A 22 -21.36 -11.81 -21.27
C VAL A 22 -20.92 -10.65 -22.17
N LEU A 23 -20.48 -9.53 -21.56
CA LEU A 23 -20.03 -8.37 -22.30
C LEU A 23 -18.61 -8.60 -22.88
N PRO A 24 -18.27 -7.96 -24.01
CA PRO A 24 -16.92 -7.99 -24.59
C PRO A 24 -15.97 -7.05 -23.82
N ILE A 25 -15.90 -7.25 -22.50
CA ILE A 25 -15.12 -6.44 -21.56
C ILE A 25 -14.26 -7.42 -20.75
N ASP A 26 -12.96 -7.14 -20.66
CA ASP A 26 -12.03 -7.96 -19.88
C ASP A 26 -12.15 -7.60 -18.40
N LEU A 27 -12.84 -8.45 -17.62
CA LEU A 27 -13.20 -8.14 -16.24
C LEU A 27 -11.97 -8.10 -15.32
N VAL A 28 -10.92 -8.85 -15.63
CA VAL A 28 -9.67 -8.83 -14.86
C VAL A 28 -8.89 -7.54 -15.07
N VAL A 29 -8.93 -6.95 -16.28
CA VAL A 29 -8.13 -5.77 -16.62
C VAL A 29 -8.89 -4.48 -16.37
N LYS A 30 -10.21 -4.48 -16.58
CA LYS A 30 -11.03 -3.25 -16.55
C LYS A 30 -11.45 -2.81 -15.15
N PHE A 31 -11.22 -3.64 -14.14
CA PHE A 31 -11.52 -3.34 -12.74
C PHE A 31 -10.21 -3.37 -11.93
N PRO A 32 -9.44 -2.26 -11.94
CA PRO A 32 -8.15 -2.21 -11.26
C PRO A 32 -8.30 -2.26 -9.75
N GLN A 33 -7.23 -2.69 -9.07
CA GLN A 33 -7.18 -2.64 -7.62
C GLN A 33 -7.05 -1.19 -7.14
N ASP A 34 -7.86 -0.79 -6.16
CA ASP A 34 -7.80 0.56 -5.63
C ASP A 34 -6.59 0.77 -4.72
N TYR A 35 -5.68 1.65 -5.13
CA TYR A 35 -4.47 2.04 -4.40
C TYR A 35 -4.73 2.52 -2.97
N LEU A 36 -5.80 3.31 -2.76
CA LEU A 36 -6.13 3.88 -1.45
C LEU A 36 -6.44 2.76 -0.44
N HIS A 37 -7.33 1.85 -0.81
CA HIS A 37 -7.76 0.76 0.07
C HIS A 37 -6.73 -0.36 0.16
N LEU A 38 -6.10 -0.72 -0.96
CA LEU A 38 -5.15 -1.84 -0.99
C LEU A 38 -3.86 -1.49 -0.26
N ILE A 39 -3.22 -0.39 -0.64
CA ILE A 39 -1.88 -0.04 -0.13
C ILE A 39 -1.97 0.81 1.12
N CYS A 40 -2.68 1.94 1.07
CA CYS A 40 -2.63 2.90 2.18
C CYS A 40 -3.40 2.38 3.42
N LEU A 41 -4.65 1.97 3.23
CA LEU A 41 -5.49 1.47 4.34
C LEU A 41 -5.38 -0.03 4.60
N GLY A 42 -4.82 -0.78 3.65
CA GLY A 42 -4.56 -2.20 3.75
C GLY A 42 -3.14 -2.47 4.22
N VAL A 43 -2.21 -2.60 3.28
CA VAL A 43 -0.83 -3.08 3.55
C VAL A 43 -0.08 -2.17 4.52
N MET A 44 -0.01 -0.86 4.27
CA MET A 44 0.75 0.07 5.11
C MET A 44 0.18 0.14 6.53
N ARG A 45 -1.16 0.16 6.66
CA ARG A 45 -1.82 0.10 7.97
C ARG A 45 -1.46 -1.17 8.74
N THR A 46 -1.47 -2.32 8.06
CA THR A 46 -1.09 -3.61 8.66
C THR A 46 0.36 -3.59 9.12
N MET A 47 1.30 -3.12 8.30
CA MET A 47 2.71 -3.01 8.67
C MET A 47 2.92 -2.10 9.89
N MET A 48 2.26 -0.93 9.93
CA MET A 48 2.30 -0.05 11.10
C MET A 48 1.75 -0.72 12.36
N ALA A 49 0.70 -1.53 12.24
CA ALA A 49 0.16 -2.28 13.37
C ALA A 49 1.15 -3.34 13.86
N LEU A 50 1.79 -4.07 12.95
CA LEU A 50 2.81 -5.06 13.29
C LEU A 50 3.98 -4.42 14.04
N TRP A 51 4.48 -3.27 13.58
CA TRP A 51 5.62 -2.61 14.24
C TRP A 51 5.27 -1.99 15.60
N THR A 52 4.02 -1.57 15.82
CA THR A 52 3.65 -0.85 17.06
C THR A 52 2.96 -1.71 18.11
N GLU A 53 2.28 -2.78 17.69
CA GLU A 53 1.46 -3.67 18.52
C GLU A 53 1.77 -5.16 18.35
N GLY A 54 2.51 -5.55 17.31
CA GLY A 54 2.78 -6.95 16.96
C GLY A 54 3.69 -7.71 17.94
N ARG A 55 4.27 -8.82 17.46
CA ARG A 55 5.14 -9.69 18.27
C ARG A 55 6.49 -9.02 18.58
N TYR A 56 7.10 -9.39 19.70
CA TYR A 56 8.31 -8.73 20.23
C TYR A 56 9.54 -8.73 19.29
N SER A 57 9.59 -9.59 18.27
CA SER A 57 10.72 -9.69 17.33
C SER A 57 10.97 -8.41 16.52
N PHE A 58 9.94 -7.63 16.25
CA PHE A 58 10.02 -6.38 15.47
C PHE A 58 9.13 -5.26 16.04
N LYS A 59 8.60 -5.46 17.26
CA LYS A 59 7.77 -4.48 17.94
C LYS A 59 8.64 -3.39 18.54
N LEU A 60 8.29 -2.15 18.21
CA LEU A 60 8.92 -0.96 18.77
C LEU A 60 8.59 -0.81 20.26
N SER A 61 9.63 -0.54 21.06
CA SER A 61 9.47 -0.16 22.46
C SER A 61 8.69 1.16 22.56
N HIS A 62 8.04 1.39 23.71
CA HIS A 62 7.30 2.64 23.92
C HIS A 62 8.19 3.87 23.72
N GLN A 63 9.42 3.85 24.25
CA GLN A 63 10.38 4.95 24.09
C GLN A 63 10.74 5.18 22.62
N THR A 64 10.96 4.11 21.85
CA THR A 64 11.25 4.23 20.41
C THR A 64 10.07 4.86 19.68
N LYS A 65 8.84 4.47 20.02
CA LYS A 65 7.63 5.08 19.43
C LYS A 65 7.51 6.57 19.75
N VAL A 66 7.84 6.99 20.97
CA VAL A 66 7.89 8.40 21.36
C VAL A 66 8.96 9.14 20.55
N ASN A 67 10.17 8.57 20.40
CA ASN A 67 11.25 9.21 19.65
C ASN A 67 10.87 9.44 18.18
N VAL A 68 10.30 8.42 17.51
CA VAL A 68 9.79 8.53 16.13
C VAL A 68 8.68 9.58 16.03
N SER A 69 7.77 9.59 17.01
CA SER A 69 6.66 10.55 17.04
C SER A 69 7.17 11.99 17.20
N ASN A 70 8.15 12.22 18.06
CA ASN A 70 8.77 13.54 18.26
C ASN A 70 9.48 14.02 16.97
N HIS A 71 10.11 13.11 16.22
CA HIS A 71 10.72 13.46 14.95
C HIS A 71 9.66 13.83 13.89
N LEU A 72 8.60 13.03 13.74
CA LEU A 72 7.46 13.35 12.86
C LEU A 72 6.82 14.71 13.19
N GLU A 73 6.68 15.02 14.48
CA GLU A 73 6.13 16.29 14.94
C GLU A 73 7.09 17.47 14.73
N SER A 74 8.40 17.24 14.77
CA SER A 74 9.39 18.30 14.51
C SER A 74 9.46 18.68 13.03
N ILE A 75 9.28 17.71 12.12
CA ILE A 75 9.25 17.97 10.67
C ILE A 75 7.91 18.54 10.19
N ARG A 76 6.87 18.49 11.03
CA ARG A 76 5.51 18.93 10.70
C ARG A 76 5.44 20.38 10.19
N SER A 77 6.24 21.28 10.74
CA SER A 77 6.26 22.70 10.32
C SER A 77 6.95 22.93 8.98
N PHE A 78 7.74 21.96 8.51
CA PHE A 78 8.49 22.02 7.26
C PHE A 78 7.79 21.29 6.11
N ALA A 79 6.74 20.53 6.40
CA ALA A 79 6.00 19.81 5.39
C ALA A 79 5.20 20.79 4.48
N PRO A 80 5.28 20.64 3.15
CA PRO A 80 4.59 21.50 2.20
C PRO A 80 3.07 21.56 2.42
N LYS A 81 2.44 22.67 2.03
CA LYS A 81 1.00 22.91 2.19
C LYS A 81 0.16 22.01 1.28
N GLU A 82 0.76 21.50 0.22
CA GLU A 82 0.20 20.56 -0.75
C GLU A 82 -0.14 19.21 -0.10
N PHE A 83 0.52 18.87 1.01
CA PHE A 83 0.14 17.72 1.80
C PHE A 83 -1.12 18.03 2.62
N VAL A 84 -2.24 17.45 2.18
CA VAL A 84 -3.58 17.60 2.80
C VAL A 84 -3.56 17.36 4.32
N ARG A 85 -2.74 16.42 4.78
CA ARG A 85 -2.53 16.16 6.20
C ARG A 85 -1.04 16.17 6.52
N GLN A 86 -0.75 16.84 7.62
CA GLN A 86 0.61 16.97 8.13
C GLN A 86 1.02 15.71 8.90
N PRO A 87 2.32 15.38 8.97
CA PRO A 87 2.81 14.27 9.79
C PRO A 87 2.28 14.34 11.22
N ARG A 88 1.84 13.20 11.74
CA ARG A 88 1.32 13.02 13.11
C ARG A 88 2.06 11.90 13.81
N SER A 89 2.01 11.90 15.13
CA SER A 89 2.56 10.85 15.98
C SER A 89 2.13 9.45 15.55
N ILE A 90 3.06 8.48 15.55
CA ILE A 90 2.75 7.07 15.31
C ILE A 90 1.98 6.45 16.49
N LEU A 91 1.98 7.08 17.66
CA LEU A 91 1.12 6.68 18.79
C LEU A 91 -0.36 6.92 18.47
N GLU A 92 -0.67 7.85 17.55
CA GLU A 92 -2.02 8.12 17.08
C GLU A 92 -2.38 7.39 15.78
N ARG A 93 -1.59 6.39 15.35
CA ARG A 93 -1.79 5.70 14.06
C ARG A 93 -3.20 5.14 13.86
N GLY A 94 -3.92 4.80 14.93
CA GLY A 94 -5.31 4.33 14.86
C GLY A 94 -6.28 5.37 14.32
N ARG A 95 -5.90 6.66 14.36
CA ARG A 95 -6.65 7.81 13.82
C ARG A 95 -6.12 8.29 12.47
N TRP A 96 -5.09 7.66 11.92
CA TRP A 96 -4.53 8.04 10.64
C TRP A 96 -5.50 7.72 9.50
N LYS A 97 -5.58 8.62 8.54
CA LYS A 97 -6.33 8.47 7.29
C LYS A 97 -5.39 8.00 6.17
N ALA A 98 -5.97 7.61 5.03
CA ALA A 98 -5.20 7.09 3.90
C ALA A 98 -4.08 8.02 3.44
N THR A 99 -4.31 9.34 3.43
CA THR A 99 -3.30 10.33 3.05
C THR A 99 -2.08 10.32 3.97
N GLU A 100 -2.24 9.97 5.24
CA GLU A 100 -1.13 9.94 6.20
C GLU A 100 -0.32 8.66 6.07
N PHE A 101 -0.99 7.52 5.86
CA PHE A 101 -0.31 6.29 5.49
C PHE A 101 0.44 6.45 4.16
N ARG A 102 -0.15 7.13 3.18
CA ARG A 102 0.52 7.48 1.91
C ARG A 102 1.77 8.34 2.15
N ASN A 103 1.64 9.42 2.94
CA ASN A 103 2.77 10.31 3.22
C ASN A 103 3.90 9.59 3.95
N PHE A 104 3.55 8.74 4.90
CA PHE A 104 4.51 7.93 5.61
C PHE A 104 5.21 6.93 4.67
N LEU A 105 4.44 6.21 3.84
CA LEU A 105 4.99 5.24 2.89
C LEU A 105 5.96 5.88 1.89
N LEU A 106 5.61 7.04 1.34
CA LEU A 106 6.34 7.65 0.24
C LEU A 106 7.48 8.59 0.68
N TYR A 107 7.38 9.19 1.87
CA TYR A 107 8.27 10.30 2.24
C TYR A 107 8.89 10.14 3.62
N THR A 108 8.09 10.17 4.69
CA THR A 108 8.65 10.28 6.04
C THR A 108 9.15 8.92 6.55
N GLY A 109 8.44 7.84 6.29
CA GLY A 109 8.77 6.49 6.73
C GLY A 109 10.16 6.00 6.34
N PRO A 110 10.64 6.19 5.10
CA PRO A 110 12.02 5.84 4.73
C PRO A 110 13.06 6.51 5.62
N LEU A 111 12.81 7.74 6.07
CA LEU A 111 13.68 8.47 6.99
C LEU A 111 13.46 8.07 8.45
N ASP A 112 12.21 7.98 8.88
CA ASP A 112 11.83 7.78 10.29
C ASP A 112 12.10 6.37 10.80
N MET A 113 12.18 5.39 9.89
CA MET A 113 12.29 3.97 10.24
C MET A 113 13.71 3.40 10.08
N VAL A 114 14.65 4.19 9.54
CA VAL A 114 16.06 3.79 9.46
C VAL A 114 16.61 3.60 10.88
N ASP A 115 17.31 2.49 11.11
CA ASP A 115 17.87 2.09 12.42
C ASP A 115 16.85 1.96 13.57
N VAL A 116 15.54 2.06 13.28
CA VAL A 116 14.44 1.96 14.26
C VAL A 116 13.83 0.56 14.26
N ILE A 117 13.69 -0.05 13.09
CA ILE A 117 13.27 -1.44 12.90
C ILE A 117 14.44 -2.30 12.43
N PRO A 118 14.39 -3.64 12.61
CA PRO A 118 15.45 -4.53 12.13
C PRO A 118 15.73 -4.34 10.64
N GLU A 119 17.00 -4.44 10.23
CA GLU A 119 17.47 -4.12 8.88
C GLU A 119 16.68 -4.84 7.79
N GLU A 120 16.37 -6.12 7.97
CA GLU A 120 15.61 -6.92 7.00
C GLU A 120 14.15 -6.43 6.87
N VAL A 121 13.53 -6.00 7.97
CA VAL A 121 12.19 -5.42 7.99
C VAL A 121 12.20 -4.04 7.32
N TYR A 122 13.27 -3.27 7.51
CA TYR A 122 13.45 -1.96 6.87
C TYR A 122 13.63 -2.11 5.36
N LYS A 123 14.51 -3.01 4.90
CA LYS A 123 14.69 -3.32 3.47
C LYS A 123 13.38 -3.77 2.83
N HIS A 124 12.61 -4.61 3.51
CA HIS A 124 11.30 -5.05 3.04
C HIS A 124 10.30 -3.88 2.91
N PHE A 125 10.25 -2.97 3.88
CA PHE A 125 9.49 -1.73 3.76
C PHE A 125 9.95 -0.86 2.58
N LEU A 126 11.26 -0.71 2.38
CA LEU A 126 11.82 0.05 1.26
C LEU A 126 11.47 -0.56 -0.10
N MET A 127 11.31 -1.88 -0.23
CA MET A 127 10.81 -2.51 -1.45
C MET A 127 9.42 -1.96 -1.81
N LEU A 128 8.50 -1.93 -0.84
CA LEU A 128 7.16 -1.38 -1.04
C LEU A 128 7.21 0.12 -1.32
N SER A 129 7.92 0.89 -0.49
CA SER A 129 8.05 2.35 -0.65
C SER A 129 8.59 2.72 -2.03
N SER A 130 9.65 2.05 -2.48
CA SER A 130 10.26 2.30 -3.79
C SER A 130 9.34 1.92 -4.94
N ALA A 131 8.70 0.76 -4.87
CA ALA A 131 7.78 0.29 -5.90
C ALA A 131 6.58 1.24 -6.05
N ILE A 132 5.93 1.61 -4.95
CA ILE A 132 4.77 2.51 -4.97
C ILE A 132 5.18 3.92 -5.41
N THR A 133 6.37 4.41 -5.01
CA THR A 133 6.90 5.68 -5.51
C THR A 133 7.01 5.69 -7.03
N VAL A 134 7.56 4.62 -7.62
CA VAL A 134 7.66 4.46 -9.07
C VAL A 134 6.27 4.42 -9.71
N LEU A 135 5.33 3.66 -9.15
CA LEU A 135 4.00 3.47 -9.73
C LEU A 135 3.08 4.70 -9.59
N CYS A 136 3.31 5.58 -8.62
CA CYS A 136 2.61 6.86 -8.48
C CYS A 136 3.15 7.93 -9.43
N ASP A 137 4.41 7.87 -9.84
CA ASP A 137 5.04 8.93 -10.64
C ASP A 137 4.66 8.81 -12.13
N PRO A 138 4.12 9.88 -12.77
CA PRO A 138 3.67 9.85 -14.16
C PRO A 138 4.72 9.49 -15.22
N ILE A 139 6.01 9.61 -14.90
CA ILE A 139 7.10 9.34 -15.82
C ILE A 139 7.74 7.99 -15.48
N LEU A 140 8.05 7.77 -14.20
CA LEU A 140 8.71 6.55 -13.76
C LEU A 140 7.80 5.33 -13.91
N CYS A 141 6.48 5.49 -13.76
CA CYS A 141 5.54 4.38 -13.92
C CYS A 141 5.57 3.78 -15.34
N HIS A 142 6.01 4.52 -16.36
CA HIS A 142 6.17 3.98 -17.71
C HIS A 142 7.57 3.44 -17.98
N LYS A 143 8.59 3.99 -17.30
CA LYS A 143 10.00 3.62 -17.52
C LYS A 143 10.46 2.44 -16.67
N LEU A 144 9.90 2.30 -15.47
CA LEU A 144 10.40 1.42 -14.41
C LEU A 144 9.30 0.49 -13.87
N VAL A 145 8.18 0.30 -14.58
CA VAL A 145 7.09 -0.58 -14.10
C VAL A 145 7.56 -2.02 -13.87
N ASP A 146 8.41 -2.56 -14.74
CA ASP A 146 8.94 -3.92 -14.58
C ASP A 146 9.83 -4.01 -13.35
N PHE A 147 10.56 -2.94 -13.02
CA PHE A 147 11.35 -2.86 -11.79
C PHE A 147 10.43 -2.82 -10.56
N ALA A 148 9.38 -2.00 -10.58
CA ALA A 148 8.41 -1.93 -9.50
C ALA A 148 7.69 -3.28 -9.31
N GLU A 149 7.28 -3.94 -10.39
CA GLU A 149 6.66 -5.28 -10.35
C GLU A 149 7.57 -6.30 -9.66
N ASN A 150 8.85 -6.34 -10.02
CA ASN A 150 9.83 -7.22 -9.39
C ASN A 150 9.97 -6.93 -7.88
N LEU A 151 9.95 -5.66 -7.48
CA LEU A 151 9.96 -5.29 -6.06
C LEU A 151 8.69 -5.76 -5.33
N LEU A 152 7.52 -5.61 -5.95
CA LEU A 152 6.25 -6.05 -5.38
C LEU A 152 6.17 -7.57 -5.24
N ILE A 153 6.64 -8.32 -6.24
CA ILE A 153 6.71 -9.79 -6.17
C ILE A 153 7.61 -10.22 -5.00
N LYS A 154 8.81 -9.64 -4.88
CA LYS A 154 9.74 -9.94 -3.77
C LYS A 154 9.16 -9.53 -2.42
N PHE A 155 8.49 -8.38 -2.36
CA PHE A 155 7.81 -7.92 -1.15
C PHE A 155 6.79 -8.95 -0.68
N VAL A 156 5.94 -9.46 -1.58
CA VAL A 156 4.94 -10.48 -1.23
C VAL A 156 5.58 -11.80 -0.81
N GLN A 157 6.62 -12.26 -1.53
CA GLN A 157 7.35 -13.49 -1.20
C GLN A 157 7.95 -13.46 0.21
N HIS A 158 8.59 -12.34 0.59
CA HIS A 158 9.24 -12.21 1.89
C HIS A 158 8.29 -11.83 3.04
N PHE A 159 7.04 -11.45 2.75
CA PHE A 159 6.11 -10.97 3.77
C PHE A 159 5.83 -12.04 4.83
N SER A 160 5.52 -13.27 4.39
CA SER A 160 5.20 -14.40 5.26
C SER A 160 6.39 -14.77 6.15
N ASP A 161 7.60 -14.76 5.59
CA ASP A 161 8.81 -15.13 6.31
C ASP A 161 9.14 -14.13 7.43
N LEU A 162 8.91 -12.83 7.18
CA LEU A 162 9.24 -11.76 8.12
C LEU A 162 8.17 -11.58 9.21
N TYR A 163 6.90 -11.62 8.83
CA TYR A 163 5.80 -11.29 9.72
C TYR A 163 5.04 -12.51 10.23
N GLY A 164 5.16 -13.66 9.57
CA GLY A 164 4.42 -14.89 9.84
C GLY A 164 3.22 -15.08 8.91
N PRO A 165 2.81 -16.33 8.65
CA PRO A 165 1.75 -16.66 7.70
C PRO A 165 0.38 -16.10 8.11
N ASP A 166 0.12 -15.99 9.42
CA ASP A 166 -1.14 -15.44 9.96
C ASP A 166 -1.39 -13.98 9.56
N HIS A 167 -0.35 -13.28 9.10
CA HIS A 167 -0.40 -11.86 8.72
C HIS A 167 -0.42 -11.65 7.21
N VAL A 168 -0.36 -12.72 6.42
CA VAL A 168 -0.52 -12.68 4.97
C VAL A 168 -2.01 -12.58 4.65
N LEU A 169 -2.49 -11.35 4.69
CA LEU A 169 -3.86 -11.02 4.30
C LEU A 169 -3.98 -10.99 2.77
N TYR A 170 -5.20 -11.21 2.25
CA TYR A 170 -5.50 -11.17 0.81
C TYR A 170 -4.99 -9.90 0.11
N ASN A 171 -5.02 -8.76 0.82
CA ASN A 171 -4.48 -7.50 0.31
C ASN A 171 -2.98 -7.54 -0.02
N VAL A 172 -2.17 -8.36 0.68
CA VAL A 172 -0.74 -8.52 0.39
C VAL A 172 -0.56 -9.22 -0.94
N HIS A 173 -1.31 -10.29 -1.22
CA HIS A 173 -1.25 -10.99 -2.50
C HIS A 173 -1.64 -10.09 -3.68
N ASN A 174 -2.70 -9.29 -3.52
CA ASN A 174 -3.18 -8.41 -4.59
C ASN A 174 -2.20 -7.30 -4.97
N VAL A 175 -1.20 -7.00 -4.14
CA VAL A 175 -0.18 -5.99 -4.44
C VAL A 175 0.53 -6.28 -5.77
N VAL A 176 0.77 -7.55 -6.11
CA VAL A 176 1.49 -7.91 -7.35
C VAL A 176 0.77 -7.48 -8.61
N HIS A 177 -0.55 -7.24 -8.56
CA HIS A 177 -1.34 -6.84 -9.72
C HIS A 177 -1.23 -5.35 -10.05
N LEU A 178 -0.75 -4.52 -9.12
CA LEU A 178 -0.68 -3.07 -9.30
C LEU A 178 0.18 -2.65 -10.50
N ALA A 179 1.25 -3.38 -10.79
CA ALA A 179 2.07 -3.08 -11.95
C ALA A 179 1.29 -3.26 -13.26
N ASN A 180 0.47 -4.31 -13.37
CA ASN A 180 -0.40 -4.52 -14.53
C ASN A 180 -1.52 -3.48 -14.61
N ASP A 181 -2.11 -3.11 -13.48
CA ASP A 181 -3.10 -2.02 -13.43
C ASP A 181 -2.48 -0.72 -13.95
N VAL A 182 -1.25 -0.41 -13.54
CA VAL A 182 -0.54 0.80 -13.99
C VAL A 182 -0.19 0.76 -15.48
N ARG A 183 0.19 -0.40 -16.02
CA ARG A 183 0.39 -0.57 -17.47
C ARG A 183 -0.88 -0.25 -18.26
N CYS A 184 -2.05 -0.53 -17.69
CA CYS A 184 -3.34 -0.37 -18.38
C CYS A 184 -3.98 1.00 -18.17
N HIS A 185 -3.87 1.57 -16.97
CA HIS A 185 -4.64 2.74 -16.51
C HIS A 185 -3.78 3.98 -16.23
N GLY A 186 -2.45 3.85 -16.32
CA GLY A 186 -1.52 4.93 -16.01
C GLY A 186 -1.11 4.94 -14.53
N PRO A 187 -0.64 6.07 -13.97
CA PRO A 187 -0.12 6.12 -12.60
C PRO A 187 -1.19 5.79 -11.55
N LEU A 188 -0.82 5.23 -10.39
CA LEU A 188 -1.78 4.82 -9.36
C LEU A 188 -2.77 5.92 -8.94
N ASP A 189 -2.33 7.18 -8.93
CA ASP A 189 -3.16 8.31 -8.53
C ASP A 189 -4.28 8.60 -9.57
N SER A 190 -4.17 8.16 -10.84
CA SER A 190 -5.15 8.41 -11.91
C SER A 190 -6.44 7.60 -11.78
N PHE A 191 -6.40 6.45 -11.11
CA PHE A 191 -7.55 5.55 -10.93
C PHE A 191 -7.83 5.22 -9.45
N SER A 192 -7.27 6.01 -8.53
CA SER A 192 -7.48 5.85 -7.10
C SER A 192 -8.85 6.38 -6.64
N ALA A 193 -9.36 5.84 -5.54
CA ALA A 193 -10.58 6.29 -4.89
C ALA A 193 -10.44 7.61 -4.10
N PHE A 194 -9.25 8.22 -4.03
CA PHE A 194 -9.01 9.46 -3.27
C PHE A 194 -9.99 10.59 -3.64
N PRO A 195 -10.20 10.93 -4.94
CA PRO A 195 -11.13 11.99 -5.32
C PRO A 195 -12.58 11.66 -4.95
N PHE A 196 -12.97 10.39 -5.09
CA PHE A 196 -14.33 9.91 -4.82
C PHE A 196 -14.67 9.95 -3.32
N GLU A 197 -13.80 9.39 -2.48
CA GLU A 197 -13.91 9.43 -1.01
C GLU A 197 -13.97 10.87 -0.48
N ASN A 198 -13.18 11.78 -1.07
CA ASN A 198 -13.21 13.19 -0.71
C ASN A 198 -14.55 13.86 -1.06
N CYS A 199 -15.12 13.53 -2.23
CA CYS A 199 -16.43 14.03 -2.64
C CYS A 199 -17.56 13.53 -1.73
N LEU A 200 -17.55 12.24 -1.38
CA LEU A 200 -18.52 11.67 -0.43
C LEU A 200 -18.50 12.36 0.94
N GLY A 201 -17.35 12.88 1.36
CA GLY A 201 -17.22 13.67 2.58
C GLY A 201 -18.02 14.98 2.57
N HIS A 202 -18.30 15.57 1.40
CA HIS A 202 -19.10 16.79 1.25
C HIS A 202 -20.59 16.53 1.07
N LEU A 203 -20.98 15.30 0.70
CA LEU A 203 -22.38 14.90 0.51
C LEU A 203 -23.04 14.40 1.81
N LYS A 204 -22.27 14.26 2.89
CA LYS A 204 -22.74 13.81 4.20
C LYS A 204 -23.18 14.96 5.09
#